data_AF-A0AAD4J0I4-F1
#
_entry.id   AF-A0AAD4J0I4-F1
#
_cell.length_a   1.000
_cell.length_b   1.000
_cell.length_c   1.000
_cell.angle_alpha   90.00
_cell.angle_beta   90.00
_cell.angle_gamma   90.00
#
_symmetry.space_group_name_H-M   'P 1'
#
loop_
_entity.id
_entity.type
_entity.pdbx_description
1 polymer ?
#
loop_
_entity_poly.entity_id
_entity_poly.type
_entity_poly.pdbx_seq_one_letter_code
_entity_poly.pdbx_strand_id
1 'polypeptide(L)'
;MDLLSLAPGTVLDKRALDFVSDLQAIHASTQEHLEQANARHKAATDVHHRDVQFEVGDLVWAILTRDRFPAHEYNKLVSHKIGPLEVVAKINPNAYRVKLPNGYCTSDVFNVKHLVPYLGHGFSRDETSVDSRMNPFQERENDGDKTARQLE
;
A
#
# COMPACT_ATOMS: atom_id res chain seq x y z
N MET A 1 -16.05 13.96 16.94
CA MET A 1 -16.58 13.79 18.30
C MET A 1 -15.87 14.84 19.14
N ASP A 2 -16.54 15.95 19.42
CA ASP A 2 -15.92 17.08 20.10
C ASP A 2 -16.23 16.96 21.59
N LEU A 3 -15.19 16.89 22.42
CA LEU A 3 -15.35 16.74 23.86
C LEU A 3 -15.69 18.12 24.44
N LEU A 4 -17.00 18.32 24.61
CA LEU A 4 -17.64 19.31 25.49
C LEU A 4 -17.41 20.78 25.09
N SER A 5 -18.23 21.28 24.15
CA SER A 5 -18.64 22.68 24.23
C SER A 5 -19.62 22.81 25.38
N LEU A 6 -19.16 23.27 26.54
CA LEU A 6 -20.05 23.49 27.68
C LEU A 6 -21.02 24.64 27.35
N ALA A 7 -22.31 24.47 27.65
CA ALA A 7 -23.30 25.50 27.41
C ALA A 7 -22.98 26.77 28.22
N PRO A 8 -23.03 27.97 27.61
CA PRO A 8 -22.73 29.21 28.33
C PRO A 8 -23.82 29.47 29.38
N GLY A 9 -23.48 29.30 30.66
CA GLY A 9 -24.40 29.61 31.77
C GLY A 9 -24.24 28.79 33.05
N THR A 10 -23.41 27.74 33.06
CA THR A 10 -23.16 26.95 34.27
C THR A 10 -22.12 27.63 35.17
N VAL A 11 -22.48 27.96 36.40
CA VAL A 11 -21.53 28.37 37.44
C VAL A 11 -20.71 27.13 37.82
N LEU A 12 -19.55 26.97 37.20
CA LEU A 12 -18.64 25.87 37.48
C LEU A 12 -17.65 26.27 38.56
N ASP A 13 -17.34 25.29 39.43
CA ASP A 13 -16.20 25.38 40.33
C ASP A 13 -14.91 25.53 39.50
N LYS A 14 -13.95 26.33 40.00
CA LYS A 14 -12.69 26.61 39.28
C LYS A 14 -11.96 25.33 38.88
N ARG A 15 -11.99 24.33 39.76
CA ARG A 15 -11.40 22.99 39.51
C ARG A 15 -12.02 22.29 38.31
N ALA A 16 -13.32 22.47 38.07
CA ALA A 16 -14.00 21.85 36.95
C ALA A 16 -13.65 22.54 35.62
N LEU A 17 -13.44 23.86 35.64
CA LEU A 17 -12.97 24.61 34.47
C LEU A 17 -11.53 24.23 34.10
N ASP A 18 -10.64 24.16 35.10
CA ASP A 18 -9.25 23.76 34.89
C ASP A 18 -9.17 22.34 34.30
N PHE A 19 -9.97 21.41 34.83
CA PHE A 19 -10.02 20.03 34.31
C PHE A 19 -10.52 19.94 32.85
N VAL A 20 -11.54 20.72 32.48
CA VAL A 20 -12.03 20.76 31.09
C VAL A 20 -10.98 21.35 30.16
N SER A 21 -10.29 22.41 30.58
CA SER A 21 -9.18 23.01 29.83
C SER A 21 -8.04 22.01 29.61
N ASP A 22 -7.65 21.27 30.66
CA ASP A 22 -6.61 20.24 30.57
C ASP A 22 -7.00 19.12 29.59
N LEU A 23 -8.26 18.65 29.64
CA LEU A 23 -8.76 17.66 28.70
C LEU A 23 -8.76 18.16 27.25
N GLN A 24 -9.15 19.42 27.02
CA GLN A 24 -9.12 20.03 25.69
C GLN A 24 -7.68 20.14 25.17
N ALA A 25 -6.73 20.53 26.02
CA ALA A 25 -5.31 20.60 25.68
C ALA A 25 -4.75 19.22 25.30
N ILE A 26 -5.05 18.19 26.08
CA ILE A 26 -4.62 16.80 25.80
C ILE A 26 -5.23 16.31 24.48
N HIS A 27 -6.51 16.59 24.24
CA HIS A 27 -7.20 16.18 23.02
C HIS A 27 -6.61 16.86 21.79
N ALA A 28 -6.41 18.18 21.84
CA ALA A 28 -5.79 18.94 20.76
C ALA A 28 -4.38 18.41 20.45
N SER A 29 -3.57 18.17 21.48
CA SER A 29 -2.24 17.59 21.31
C SER A 29 -2.29 16.17 20.72
N THR A 30 -3.25 15.34 21.14
CA THR A 30 -3.41 13.98 20.61
C THR A 30 -3.82 14.00 19.13
N GLN A 31 -4.72 14.91 18.75
CA GLN A 31 -5.14 15.09 17.36
C GLN A 31 -3.97 15.54 16.47
N GLU A 32 -3.21 16.54 16.92
CA GLU A 32 -2.02 17.02 16.20
C GLU A 32 -1.00 15.89 15.98
N HIS A 33 -0.70 15.12 17.04
CA HIS A 33 0.22 13.98 16.93
C HIS A 33 -0.30 12.91 15.96
N LEU A 34 -1.61 12.63 15.96
CA LEU A 34 -2.23 11.67 15.05
C LEU A 34 -2.13 12.15 13.60
N GLU A 35 -2.44 13.42 13.33
CA GLU A 35 -2.31 14.02 12.01
C GLU A 35 -0.86 13.99 11.52
N GLN A 36 0.09 14.33 12.40
CA GLN A 36 1.51 14.30 12.08
C GLN A 36 2.00 12.86 11.79
N ALA A 37 1.55 11.87 12.57
CA ALA A 37 1.87 10.47 12.33
C ALA A 37 1.29 9.97 11.00
N ASN A 38 0.03 10.32 10.69
CA ASN A 38 -0.61 9.99 9.42
C ASN A 38 0.14 10.63 8.23
N ALA A 39 0.55 11.89 8.35
CA ALA A 39 1.32 12.58 7.31
C ALA A 39 2.67 11.90 7.06
N ARG A 40 3.39 11.52 8.13
CA ARG A 40 4.66 10.76 8.03
C ARG A 40 4.45 9.41 7.36
N HIS A 41 3.39 8.68 7.75
CA HIS A 41 3.07 7.39 7.16
C HIS A 41 2.74 7.51 5.67
N LYS A 42 1.94 8.51 5.29
CA LYS A 42 1.61 8.81 3.90
C LYS A 42 2.88 9.11 3.09
N ALA A 43 3.74 10.03 3.57
CA ALA A 43 4.98 10.37 2.87
C ALA A 43 5.89 9.15 2.66
N ALA A 44 6.04 8.29 3.68
CA ALA A 44 6.82 7.06 3.56
C ALA A 44 6.21 6.05 2.58
N THR A 45 4.88 5.96 2.53
CA THR A 45 4.16 5.06 1.62
C THR A 45 4.26 5.53 0.17
N ASP A 46 4.08 6.83 -0.07
CA ASP A 46 4.07 7.44 -1.40
C ASP A 46 5.44 7.27 -2.10
N VAL A 47 6.56 7.27 -1.37
CA VAL A 47 7.91 7.05 -1.92
C VAL A 47 8.05 5.71 -2.67
N HIS A 48 7.30 4.69 -2.25
CA HIS A 48 7.33 3.37 -2.88
C HIS A 48 6.12 3.10 -3.78
N HIS A 49 5.20 4.06 -3.91
CA HIS A 49 4.03 3.92 -4.75
C HIS A 49 4.41 4.10 -6.22
N ARG A 50 4.00 3.15 -7.07
CA ARG A 50 4.09 3.29 -8.53
C ARG A 50 2.73 3.72 -9.04
N ASP A 51 2.66 4.86 -9.70
CA ASP A 51 1.43 5.34 -10.35
C ASP A 51 1.19 4.57 -11.66
N VAL A 52 0.79 3.32 -11.52
CA VAL A 52 0.28 2.52 -12.64
C VAL A 52 -1.23 2.69 -12.67
N GLN A 53 -1.75 3.36 -13.69
CA GLN A 53 -3.17 3.50 -13.90
C GLN A 53 -3.57 2.75 -15.16
N PHE A 54 -4.69 2.05 -15.09
CA PHE A 54 -5.29 1.36 -16.23
C PHE A 54 -6.63 2.03 -16.55
N GLU A 55 -7.00 2.01 -17.81
CA GLU A 55 -8.31 2.47 -18.27
C GLU A 55 -9.17 1.29 -18.72
N VAL A 56 -10.47 1.53 -18.84
CA VAL A 56 -11.42 0.51 -19.30
C VAL A 56 -11.10 0.16 -20.76
N GLY A 57 -10.95 -1.14 -21.04
CA GLY A 57 -10.54 -1.66 -22.36
C GLY A 57 -9.05 -2.00 -22.46
N ASP A 58 -8.22 -1.61 -21.48
CA ASP A 58 -6.81 -2.01 -21.46
C ASP A 58 -6.68 -3.52 -21.26
N LEU A 59 -5.71 -4.11 -21.96
CA LEU A 59 -5.33 -5.49 -21.77
C LEU A 59 -4.26 -5.58 -20.68
N VAL A 60 -4.48 -6.46 -19.70
CA VAL A 60 -3.59 -6.64 -18.55
C VAL A 60 -3.40 -8.12 -18.25
N TRP A 61 -2.19 -8.49 -17.83
CA TRP A 61 -1.93 -9.78 -17.19
C TRP A 61 -2.33 -9.69 -15.71
N ALA A 62 -3.12 -10.65 -15.23
CA ALA A 62 -3.47 -10.74 -13.81
C ALA A 62 -2.60 -11.79 -13.09
N ILE A 63 -1.99 -11.39 -11.98
CA ILE A 63 -1.20 -12.27 -11.11
C ILE A 63 -2.14 -12.88 -10.07
N LEU A 64 -2.27 -14.21 -10.07
CA LEU A 64 -3.01 -14.92 -9.02
C LEU A 64 -2.14 -15.13 -7.79
N THR A 65 -2.68 -14.78 -6.62
CA THR A 65 -2.07 -15.04 -5.31
C THR A 65 -2.47 -16.43 -4.79
N ARG A 66 -1.69 -16.98 -3.84
CA ARG A 66 -1.95 -18.27 -3.19
C ARG A 66 -3.37 -18.39 -2.60
N ASP A 67 -3.88 -17.29 -2.06
CA ASP A 67 -5.21 -17.20 -1.44
C ASP A 67 -6.36 -17.44 -2.42
N ARG A 68 -6.12 -17.22 -3.71
CA ARG A 68 -7.11 -17.38 -4.78
C ARG A 68 -7.19 -18.80 -5.35
N PHE A 69 -6.37 -19.73 -4.83
CA PHE A 69 -6.39 -21.14 -5.20
C PHE A 69 -7.05 -21.99 -4.11
N PRO A 70 -7.81 -23.03 -4.49
CA PRO A 70 -8.17 -24.08 -3.54
C PRO A 70 -6.88 -24.74 -3.02
N ALA A 71 -6.85 -25.06 -1.73
CA ALA A 71 -5.65 -25.43 -0.97
C ALA A 71 -4.81 -26.61 -1.53
N HIS A 72 -5.34 -27.34 -2.51
CA HIS A 72 -4.75 -28.56 -3.07
C HIS A 72 -4.13 -28.36 -4.47
N GLU A 73 -4.29 -27.20 -5.10
CA GLU A 73 -3.77 -26.90 -6.45
C GLU A 73 -2.58 -25.92 -6.46
N TYR A 74 -2.11 -25.49 -5.29
CA TYR A 74 -1.04 -24.51 -5.21
C TYR A 74 0.34 -25.14 -5.46
N ASN A 75 0.88 -24.91 -6.67
CA ASN A 75 2.27 -25.24 -7.01
C ASN A 75 3.19 -24.02 -6.82
N LYS A 76 4.17 -24.14 -5.91
CA LYS A 76 5.09 -23.04 -5.53
C LYS A 76 6.03 -22.57 -6.65
N LEU A 77 6.18 -23.34 -7.73
CA LEU A 77 7.20 -23.10 -8.76
C LEU A 77 6.68 -22.46 -10.05
N VAL A 78 5.37 -22.24 -10.19
CA VAL A 78 4.80 -21.71 -11.43
C VAL A 78 4.41 -20.24 -11.20
N SER A 79 4.86 -19.35 -12.09
CA SER A 79 4.39 -17.95 -12.09
C SER A 79 2.96 -17.90 -12.65
N HIS A 80 1.95 -17.71 -11.78
CA HIS A 80 0.54 -17.80 -12.16
C HIS A 80 0.02 -16.46 -12.71
N LYS A 81 0.56 -16.03 -13.86
CA LYS A 81 0.00 -14.94 -14.65
C LYS A 81 -1.09 -15.49 -15.57
N ILE A 82 -2.32 -15.01 -15.42
CA ILE A 82 -3.39 -15.28 -16.37
C ILE A 82 -3.32 -14.22 -17.47
N GLY A 83 -3.64 -14.67 -18.70
CA GLY A 83 -3.63 -14.02 -20.01
C GLY A 83 -3.88 -12.50 -20.10
N PRO A 84 -3.86 -11.95 -21.33
CA PRO A 84 -4.43 -10.62 -21.55
C PRO A 84 -5.91 -10.65 -21.19
N LEU A 85 -6.24 -10.07 -20.04
CA LEU A 85 -7.59 -9.83 -19.57
C LEU A 85 -7.94 -8.37 -19.85
N GLU A 86 -9.17 -8.14 -20.30
CA GLU A 86 -9.68 -6.79 -20.51
C GLU A 86 -10.14 -6.19 -19.18
N VAL A 87 -9.71 -4.97 -18.90
CA VAL A 87 -10.24 -4.17 -17.78
C VAL A 87 -11.66 -3.72 -18.12
N VAL A 88 -12.64 -4.21 -17.37
CA VAL A 88 -14.07 -3.92 -17.57
C VAL A 88 -14.50 -2.66 -16.84
N ALA A 89 -13.94 -2.42 -15.64
CA ALA A 89 -14.29 -1.26 -14.84
C ALA A 89 -13.15 -0.87 -13.88
N LYS A 90 -13.01 0.43 -13.65
CA LYS A 90 -12.15 1.01 -12.62
C LYS A 90 -13.00 1.26 -11.37
N ILE A 91 -12.80 0.48 -10.32
CA ILE A 91 -13.55 0.63 -9.07
C ILE A 91 -12.90 1.74 -8.24
N ASN A 92 -11.59 1.62 -8.02
CA ASN A 92 -10.73 2.58 -7.32
C ASN A 92 -9.39 2.69 -8.06
N PRO A 93 -8.57 3.72 -7.81
CA PRO A 93 -7.22 3.82 -8.39
C PRO A 93 -6.34 2.57 -8.14
N ASN A 94 -6.61 1.86 -7.03
CA ASN A 94 -5.90 0.66 -6.60
C ASN A 94 -6.63 -0.65 -6.95
N ALA A 95 -7.86 -0.61 -7.46
CA ALA A 95 -8.69 -1.80 -7.66
C ALA A 95 -9.47 -1.74 -8.98
N TYR A 96 -9.27 -2.75 -9.82
CA TYR A 96 -9.85 -2.86 -11.15
C TYR A 96 -10.60 -4.17 -11.28
N ARG A 97 -11.68 -4.15 -12.05
CA ARG A 97 -12.46 -5.33 -12.42
C ARG A 97 -12.05 -5.78 -13.82
N VAL A 98 -11.69 -7.05 -13.96
CA VAL A 98 -11.21 -7.63 -15.22
C VAL A 98 -12.16 -8.72 -15.71
N LYS A 99 -12.19 -8.95 -17.01
CA LYS A 99 -13.03 -9.97 -17.62
C LYS A 99 -12.39 -11.36 -17.47
N LEU A 100 -12.76 -12.09 -16.41
CA LEU A 100 -12.26 -13.45 -16.20
C LEU A 100 -12.94 -14.47 -17.15
N PRO A 101 -12.19 -15.44 -17.70
CA PRO A 101 -12.75 -16.58 -18.41
C PRO A 101 -13.60 -17.46 -17.48
N ASN A 102 -14.66 -18.05 -18.03
CA ASN A 102 -15.51 -19.01 -17.33
C ASN A 102 -14.74 -20.31 -17.08
N GLY A 103 -14.08 -20.41 -15.93
CA GLY A 103 -13.14 -21.48 -15.59
C GLY A 103 -12.26 -21.15 -14.39
N TYR A 104 -12.13 -19.86 -14.05
CA TYR A 104 -11.50 -19.42 -12.82
C TYR A 104 -12.57 -19.15 -11.75
N CYS A 105 -12.49 -19.85 -10.61
CA CYS A 105 -13.37 -19.65 -9.46
C CYS A 105 -12.95 -18.48 -8.57
N THR A 106 -12.21 -17.50 -9.11
CA THR A 106 -11.70 -16.37 -8.34
C THR A 106 -12.50 -15.09 -8.61
N SER A 107 -12.41 -14.12 -7.70
CA SER A 107 -13.07 -12.81 -7.88
C SER A 107 -12.47 -12.07 -9.09
N ASP A 108 -13.34 -11.43 -9.85
CA ASP A 108 -13.01 -10.59 -11.01
C ASP A 108 -12.38 -9.24 -10.63
N VAL A 109 -12.22 -8.96 -9.33
CA VAL A 109 -11.60 -7.74 -8.82
C VAL A 109 -10.15 -8.00 -8.41
N PHE A 110 -9.25 -7.20 -8.97
CA PHE A 110 -7.81 -7.28 -8.75
C PHE A 110 -7.27 -5.96 -8.26
N ASN A 111 -6.29 -6.05 -7.35
CA ASN A 111 -5.51 -4.91 -6.94
C ASN A 111 -4.50 -4.54 -8.04
N VAL A 112 -4.21 -3.25 -8.23
CA VAL A 112 -3.25 -2.75 -9.23
C VAL A 112 -1.87 -3.43 -9.13
N LYS A 113 -1.43 -3.79 -7.92
CA LYS A 113 -0.16 -4.50 -7.68
C LYS A 113 -0.11 -5.91 -8.30
N HIS A 114 -1.27 -6.46 -8.64
CA HIS A 114 -1.44 -7.76 -9.26
C HIS A 114 -1.81 -7.66 -10.74
N LEU A 115 -1.77 -6.46 -11.31
CA LEU A 115 -2.02 -6.23 -12.73
C LEU A 115 -0.75 -5.75 -13.40
N VAL A 116 -0.46 -6.29 -14.58
CA VAL A 116 0.70 -5.92 -15.39
C VAL A 116 0.20 -5.54 -16.77
N PRO A 117 0.57 -4.38 -17.34
CA PRO A 117 0.13 -3.99 -18.68
C PRO A 117 0.52 -5.05 -19.71
N TYR A 118 -0.41 -5.39 -20.61
CA TYR A 118 -0.13 -6.23 -21.76
C TYR A 118 0.47 -5.37 -22.87
N LEU A 119 1.79 -5.45 -23.06
CA LEU A 119 2.46 -4.85 -24.20
C LEU A 119 2.34 -5.82 -25.39
N GLY A 120 1.29 -5.66 -26.18
CA GLY A 120 1.12 -6.39 -27.43
C GLY A 120 2.32 -6.16 -28.34
N HIS A 121 2.75 -7.21 -29.05
CA HIS A 121 3.88 -7.18 -29.98
C HIS A 121 3.57 -6.21 -31.14
N GLY A 122 3.89 -4.93 -30.97
CA GLY A 122 3.60 -3.87 -31.93
C GLY A 122 4.54 -2.66 -31.87
N PHE A 123 5.52 -2.65 -30.96
CA PHE A 123 6.60 -1.67 -31.03
C PHE A 123 7.65 -2.22 -31.99
N SER A 124 7.61 -1.70 -33.23
CA SER A 124 8.81 -1.63 -34.06
C SER A 124 9.95 -1.17 -33.17
N ARG A 125 10.96 -2.03 -33.05
CA ARG A 125 12.32 -1.76 -32.60
C ARG A 125 12.68 -0.28 -32.75
N ASP A 126 12.50 0.48 -31.68
CA ASP A 126 13.37 1.59 -31.39
C ASP A 126 13.64 1.62 -29.89
N GLU A 127 14.92 1.70 -29.59
CA GLU A 127 15.53 1.42 -28.31
C GLU A 127 15.29 2.55 -27.33
N THR A 128 14.61 2.28 -26.21
CA THR A 128 15.06 2.81 -24.91
C THR A 128 14.90 1.74 -23.84
N SER A 129 15.98 0.96 -23.72
CA SER A 129 16.25 0.02 -22.65
C SER A 129 16.16 0.71 -21.29
N VAL A 130 15.10 0.45 -20.53
CA VAL A 130 15.10 0.56 -19.07
C VAL A 130 14.81 -0.82 -18.48
N ASP A 131 15.87 -1.61 -18.40
CA ASP A 131 15.90 -2.89 -17.70
C ASP A 131 15.50 -2.68 -16.23
N SER A 132 14.24 -3.00 -15.91
CA SER A 132 13.67 -2.90 -14.57
C SER A 132 13.94 -4.16 -13.73
N ARG A 133 15.02 -4.90 -14.02
CA ARG A 133 15.50 -6.03 -13.20
C ARG A 133 16.52 -5.61 -12.14
N MET A 134 16.27 -4.52 -11.44
CA MET A 134 17.00 -4.22 -10.21
C MET A 134 16.33 -4.94 -9.04
N ASN A 135 16.84 -6.13 -8.69
CA ASN A 135 16.73 -6.67 -7.33
C ASN A 135 17.80 -5.98 -6.48
N PRO A 136 17.46 -5.21 -5.43
CA PRO A 136 18.43 -4.90 -4.39
C PRO A 136 18.45 -6.10 -3.43
N PHE A 137 19.23 -7.12 -3.77
CA PHE A 137 19.74 -8.03 -2.75
C PHE A 137 20.65 -7.17 -1.85
N GLN A 138 20.14 -6.75 -0.69
CA GLN A 138 20.98 -6.21 0.37
C GLN A 138 21.85 -7.35 0.90
N GLU A 139 23.13 -7.35 0.52
CA GLU A 139 24.16 -8.08 1.24
C GLU A 139 24.17 -7.57 2.68
N ARG A 140 23.63 -8.40 3.59
CA ARG A 140 23.96 -8.31 5.00
C ARG A 140 25.39 -8.82 5.15
N GLU A 141 26.34 -7.91 5.31
CA GLU A 141 27.60 -8.28 5.97
C GLU A 141 27.37 -8.19 7.48
N ASN A 142 27.47 -9.34 8.14
CA ASN A 142 27.39 -9.50 9.59
C ASN A 142 28.79 -9.79 10.15
N ASP A 143 29.16 -8.98 11.15
CA ASP A 143 30.17 -9.10 12.22
C ASP A 143 31.52 -9.81 12.00
N GLY A 144 32.58 -9.05 12.28
CA GLY A 144 33.95 -9.51 12.47
C GLY A 144 34.63 -8.77 13.62
N ASP A 145 34.36 -9.26 14.83
CA ASP A 145 34.97 -8.94 16.12
C ASP A 145 36.50 -8.83 16.07
N LYS A 146 37.09 -7.75 16.62
CA LYS A 146 38.50 -7.69 17.05
C LYS A 146 38.67 -6.86 18.33
N THR A 147 38.78 -7.61 19.41
CA THR A 147 39.29 -7.30 20.75
C THR A 147 40.67 -6.62 20.82
N ALA A 148 40.90 -5.94 21.96
CA ALA A 148 42.17 -5.62 22.69
C ALA A 148 42.51 -4.09 22.77
N ARG A 149 42.39 -3.43 23.95
CA ARG A 149 43.42 -3.21 25.02
C ARG A 149 44.61 -2.36 24.50
N GLN A 150 45.09 -1.24 25.07
CA GLN A 150 45.29 -0.71 26.44
C GLN A 150 45.44 0.84 26.34
N LEU A 151 45.01 1.66 27.32
CA LEU A 151 45.84 2.32 28.36
C LEU A 151 47.22 2.81 27.89
N GLU A 152 47.35 4.11 27.64
CA GLU A 152 48.34 5.01 28.24
C GLU A 152 47.82 6.46 28.19
#